data_AF-A0A932QMW3-F1
#
_entry.id   AF-A0A932QMW3-F1
#
_cell.length_a   1.000
_cell.length_b   1.000
_cell.length_c   1.000
_cell.angle_alpha   90.00
_cell.angle_beta   90.00
_cell.angle_gamma   90.00
#
_symmetry.space_group_name_H-M   'P 1'
#
loop_
_entity.id
_entity.type
_entity.pdbx_description
1 polymer ?
#
loop_
_entity_poly.entity_id
_entity_poly.type
_entity_poly.pdbx_seq_one_letter_code
_entity_poly.pdbx_strand_id
1 'polypeptide(L)'
;MKIVQFLVSVLLFSFLVTPVAAVTTSQGVATLTPTPTKVDYALPYPGILPDNPLYFLKAIRDRILDFLIVDPAKKAEFYVLQADKRLGMGAVLFEQGKAQLSEDTVSKGEKYLVQALGSAQSLKNSGKEIPGYLLDRLTKSAAKHEEILKELVAKATGKDLASFQESLILLQKTIADIAGLK
;
A
#
# COMPACT_ATOMS: atom_id res chain seq x y z
N MET A 1 -31.65 -37.64 43.79
CA MET A 1 -30.91 -37.20 42.58
C MET A 1 -31.86 -36.96 41.40
N LYS A 2 -32.90 -36.13 41.59
CA LYS A 2 -33.99 -35.91 40.60
C LYS A 2 -34.04 -34.47 40.06
N ILE A 3 -33.00 -33.68 40.34
CA ILE A 3 -32.90 -32.24 39.96
C ILE A 3 -31.85 -31.98 38.88
N VAL A 4 -30.87 -32.88 38.72
CA VAL A 4 -29.83 -32.75 37.68
C VAL A 4 -30.31 -33.31 36.32
N GLN A 5 -31.26 -34.25 36.30
CA GLN A 5 -31.90 -34.73 35.07
C GLN A 5 -32.95 -33.75 34.50
N PHE A 6 -33.42 -32.80 35.30
CA PHE A 6 -34.40 -31.80 34.85
C PHE A 6 -33.73 -30.61 34.12
N LEU A 7 -32.45 -30.36 34.38
CA LEU A 7 -31.67 -29.29 33.72
C LEU A 7 -31.07 -29.71 32.37
N VAL A 8 -31.01 -31.01 32.06
CA VAL A 8 -30.51 -31.53 30.78
C VAL A 8 -31.65 -31.76 29.77
N SER A 9 -32.91 -31.80 30.21
CA SER A 9 -34.08 -31.96 29.33
C SER A 9 -34.63 -30.64 28.75
N VAL A 10 -34.13 -29.48 29.21
CA VAL A 10 -34.58 -28.15 28.77
C VAL A 10 -33.76 -27.62 27.58
N LEU A 11 -32.68 -28.30 27.18
CA LEU A 11 -31.82 -27.89 26.07
C LEU A 11 -32.14 -28.57 24.71
N LEU A 12 -33.26 -29.29 24.60
CA LEU A 12 -33.57 -30.10 23.40
C LEU A 12 -34.96 -29.85 22.78
N PHE A 13 -35.64 -28.77 23.15
CA PHE A 13 -36.96 -28.45 22.60
C PHE A 13 -37.07 -26.97 22.21
N SER A 14 -36.28 -26.56 21.22
CA SER A 14 -36.53 -25.31 20.50
C SER A 14 -36.21 -25.49 19.02
N PHE A 15 -37.01 -26.33 18.37
CA PHE A 15 -37.23 -26.30 16.94
C PHE A 15 -38.68 -25.88 16.71
N LEU A 16 -38.94 -24.58 16.91
CA LEU A 16 -40.16 -23.95 16.41
C LEU A 16 -39.96 -23.63 14.93
N VAL A 17 -40.67 -24.38 14.09
CA VAL A 17 -40.90 -24.12 12.68
C VAL A 17 -41.66 -22.79 12.55
N THR A 18 -41.07 -21.80 11.89
CA THR A 18 -41.75 -20.56 11.50
C THR A 18 -42.21 -20.65 10.03
N PRO A 19 -43.29 -19.93 9.66
CA PRO A 19 -43.90 -20.06 8.34
C PRO A 19 -43.03 -19.42 7.26
N VAL A 20 -42.89 -20.13 6.13
CA VAL A 20 -42.32 -19.61 4.88
C VAL A 20 -43.22 -18.50 4.36
N ALA A 21 -42.81 -17.25 4.57
CA ALA A 21 -43.30 -16.12 3.82
C ALA A 21 -42.56 -16.09 2.48
N ALA A 22 -43.30 -16.27 1.38
CA ALA A 22 -42.77 -16.11 0.03
C ALA A 22 -42.32 -14.66 -0.18
N VAL A 23 -41.01 -14.43 -0.12
CA VAL A 23 -40.38 -13.17 -0.54
C VAL A 23 -40.28 -13.19 -2.06
N THR A 24 -41.14 -12.40 -2.70
CA THR A 24 -41.01 -12.03 -4.11
C THR A 24 -39.68 -11.32 -4.30
N THR A 25 -38.76 -11.96 -5.01
CA THR A 25 -37.44 -11.39 -5.34
C THR A 25 -37.64 -10.31 -6.39
N SER A 26 -37.69 -9.03 -5.98
CA SER A 26 -37.43 -7.94 -6.92
C SER A 26 -35.94 -7.98 -7.25
N GLN A 27 -35.59 -8.45 -8.45
CA GLN A 27 -34.23 -8.34 -8.97
C GLN A 27 -33.90 -6.86 -9.16
N GLY A 28 -33.38 -6.23 -8.10
CA GLY A 28 -32.61 -5.01 -8.24
C GLY A 28 -31.31 -5.38 -8.92
N VAL A 29 -31.08 -4.84 -10.11
CA VAL A 29 -29.81 -4.94 -10.82
C VAL A 29 -28.75 -4.33 -9.92
N ALA A 30 -28.01 -5.18 -9.20
CA ALA A 30 -26.84 -4.76 -8.46
C ALA A 30 -25.78 -4.41 -9.49
N THR A 31 -25.61 -3.10 -9.72
CA THR A 31 -24.41 -2.56 -10.35
C THR A 31 -23.23 -3.07 -9.54
N LEU A 32 -22.47 -4.01 -10.11
CA LEU A 32 -21.23 -4.51 -9.54
C LEU A 32 -20.23 -3.36 -9.56
N THR A 33 -20.21 -2.55 -8.51
CA THR A 33 -19.08 -1.67 -8.24
C THR A 33 -17.90 -2.60 -7.94
N PRO A 34 -16.84 -2.63 -8.77
CA PRO A 34 -15.68 -3.46 -8.49
C PRO A 34 -15.10 -3.02 -7.15
N THR A 35 -15.12 -3.90 -6.17
CA THR A 35 -14.44 -3.65 -4.89
C THR A 35 -12.95 -3.53 -5.18
N PRO A 36 -12.27 -2.46 -4.74
CA PRO A 36 -10.83 -2.32 -4.99
C PRO A 36 -10.10 -3.51 -4.38
N THR A 37 -9.32 -4.21 -5.20
CA THR A 37 -8.51 -5.35 -4.76
C THR A 37 -7.48 -4.86 -3.75
N LYS A 38 -7.71 -5.16 -2.47
CA LYS A 38 -6.80 -4.80 -1.38
C LYS A 38 -5.53 -5.65 -1.45
N VAL A 39 -4.38 -5.00 -1.59
CA VAL A 39 -3.07 -5.64 -1.60
C VAL A 39 -2.65 -5.99 -0.17
N ASP A 40 -2.27 -7.23 0.07
CA ASP A 40 -1.74 -7.67 1.36
C ASP A 40 -0.25 -7.29 1.48
N TYR A 41 0.00 -6.04 1.86
CA TYR A 41 1.33 -5.49 2.13
C TYR A 41 1.22 -4.36 3.15
N ALA A 42 1.78 -4.56 4.35
CA ALA A 42 1.75 -3.54 5.39
C ALA A 42 2.83 -2.48 5.13
N LEU A 43 2.40 -1.23 4.96
CA LEU A 43 3.35 -0.12 4.89
C LEU A 43 4.08 0.06 6.23
N PRO A 44 5.39 0.38 6.19
CA PRO A 44 6.13 0.74 7.37
C PRO A 44 5.59 2.05 7.96
N TYR A 45 5.68 2.17 9.29
CA TYR A 45 5.22 3.37 9.98
C TYR A 45 5.97 4.64 9.48
N PRO A 46 5.25 5.71 9.14
CA PRO A 46 5.83 6.93 8.53
C PRO A 46 6.81 7.67 9.45
N GLY A 47 6.64 7.57 10.78
CA GLY A 47 7.54 8.22 11.75
C GLY A 47 7.38 9.74 11.76
N ILE A 48 8.49 10.46 11.62
CA ILE A 48 8.53 11.94 11.64
C ILE A 48 8.11 12.46 10.26
N LEU A 49 7.05 13.28 10.24
CA LEU A 49 6.54 13.91 9.03
C LEU A 49 7.43 15.10 8.57
N PRO A 50 7.41 15.44 7.27
CA PRO A 50 8.17 16.57 6.69
C PRO A 50 7.83 17.96 7.23
N ASP A 51 6.74 18.11 7.96
CA ASP A 51 6.31 19.36 8.59
C ASP A 51 7.02 19.66 9.92
N ASN A 52 7.69 18.67 10.51
CA ASN A 52 8.36 18.80 11.79
C ASN A 52 9.83 19.25 11.62
N PRO A 53 10.35 20.18 12.44
CA PRO A 53 11.74 20.63 12.36
C PRO A 53 12.77 19.50 12.51
N LEU A 54 12.47 18.44 13.26
CA LEU A 54 13.36 17.29 13.44
C LEU A 54 13.48 16.41 12.18
N TYR A 55 12.63 16.64 11.16
CA TYR A 55 12.72 15.93 9.89
C TYR A 55 14.07 16.13 9.19
N PHE A 56 14.70 17.30 9.39
CA PHE A 56 16.03 17.58 8.85
C PHE A 56 17.08 16.54 9.27
N LEU A 57 17.09 16.14 10.55
CA LEU A 57 18.02 15.14 11.05
C LEU A 57 17.78 13.77 10.41
N LYS A 58 16.51 13.40 10.21
CA LYS A 58 16.13 12.20 9.47
C LYS A 58 16.61 12.26 8.03
N ALA A 59 16.45 13.39 7.34
CA ALA A 59 16.90 13.56 5.96
C ALA A 59 18.42 13.42 5.83
N ILE A 60 19.20 13.99 6.78
CA ILE A 60 20.66 13.80 6.84
C ILE A 60 21.00 12.32 7.00
N ARG A 61 20.40 11.64 7.98
CA ARG A 61 20.65 10.21 8.21
C ARG A 61 20.38 9.39 6.94
N ASP A 62 19.24 9.64 6.29
CA ASP A 62 18.86 8.92 5.08
C ASP A 62 19.85 9.18 3.94
N ARG A 63 20.38 10.40 3.81
CA ARG A 63 21.43 10.74 2.84
C ARG A 63 22.76 10.05 3.13
N ILE A 64 23.14 9.95 4.40
CA ILE A 64 24.35 9.23 4.83
C ILE A 64 24.21 7.74 4.50
N LEU A 65 23.07 7.13 4.79
CA LEU A 65 22.81 5.73 4.46
C LEU A 65 22.83 5.47 2.96
N ASP A 66 22.18 6.34 2.17
CA ASP A 66 22.21 6.26 0.70
C ASP A 66 23.64 6.27 0.13
N PHE A 67 24.52 7.07 0.73
CA PHE A 67 25.93 7.16 0.35
C PHE A 67 26.74 5.92 0.79
N LEU A 68 26.49 5.41 1.99
CA LEU A 68 27.24 4.28 2.56
C LEU A 68 26.83 2.92 1.96
N ILE A 69 25.60 2.79 1.47
CA ILE A 69 25.12 1.54 0.87
C ILE A 69 25.66 1.43 -0.56
N VAL A 70 26.70 0.60 -0.71
CA VAL A 70 27.37 0.30 -1.99
C VAL A 70 26.73 -0.90 -2.69
N ASP A 71 26.32 -1.93 -1.94
CA ASP A 71 25.73 -3.13 -2.51
C ASP A 71 24.38 -2.83 -3.21
N PRO A 72 24.21 -3.15 -4.51
CA PRO A 72 23.00 -2.81 -5.24
C PRO A 72 21.71 -3.44 -4.71
N ALA A 73 21.77 -4.67 -4.15
CA ALA A 73 20.57 -5.32 -3.61
C ALA A 73 20.13 -4.60 -2.33
N LYS A 74 21.08 -4.30 -1.43
CA LYS A 74 20.81 -3.51 -0.23
C LYS A 74 20.37 -2.09 -0.57
N LYS A 75 20.90 -1.51 -1.64
CA LYS A 75 20.49 -0.18 -2.12
C LYS A 75 19.05 -0.19 -2.61
N ALA A 76 18.67 -1.21 -3.38
CA ALA A 76 17.28 -1.41 -3.79
C ALA A 76 16.34 -1.58 -2.59
N GLU A 77 16.69 -2.44 -1.61
CA GLU A 77 15.91 -2.63 -0.38
C GLU A 77 15.72 -1.30 0.39
N PHE A 78 16.78 -0.51 0.51
CA PHE A 78 16.75 0.79 1.15
C PHE A 78 15.80 1.74 0.42
N TYR A 79 15.88 1.80 -0.90
CA TYR A 79 15.00 2.67 -1.68
C TYR A 79 13.53 2.23 -1.64
N VAL A 80 13.22 0.93 -1.66
CA VAL A 80 11.85 0.44 -1.43
C VAL A 80 11.33 0.92 -0.08
N LEU A 81 12.12 0.76 0.99
CA LEU A 81 11.74 1.21 2.33
C LEU A 81 11.48 2.73 2.38
N GLN A 82 12.25 3.51 1.63
CA GLN A 82 12.13 4.96 1.58
C GLN A 82 10.96 5.44 0.73
N ALA A 83 10.59 4.68 -0.31
CA ALA A 83 9.39 4.85 -1.09
C ALA A 83 8.15 4.60 -0.22
N ASP A 84 8.08 3.43 0.40
CA ASP A 84 6.97 2.98 1.23
C ASP A 84 6.66 3.97 2.37
N LYS A 85 7.71 4.44 3.08
CA LYS A 85 7.56 5.43 4.15
C LYS A 85 7.00 6.75 3.63
N ARG A 86 7.45 7.20 2.47
CA ARG A 86 7.02 8.49 1.89
C ARG A 86 5.59 8.45 1.41
N LEU A 87 5.16 7.35 0.82
CA LEU A 87 3.76 7.16 0.50
C LEU A 87 2.88 7.25 1.77
N GLY A 88 3.26 6.54 2.84
CA GLY A 88 2.56 6.62 4.12
C GLY A 88 2.54 8.03 4.71
N MET A 89 3.67 8.75 4.67
CA MET A 89 3.74 10.14 5.12
C MET A 89 2.83 11.05 4.28
N GLY A 90 2.84 10.89 2.96
CA GLY A 90 1.99 11.63 2.04
C GLY A 90 0.51 11.41 2.32
N ALA A 91 0.08 10.16 2.45
CA ALA A 91 -1.32 9.84 2.78
C ALA A 91 -1.78 10.52 4.08
N VAL A 92 -0.95 10.47 5.13
CA VAL A 92 -1.24 11.16 6.41
C VAL A 92 -1.30 12.68 6.24
N LEU A 93 -0.37 13.27 5.47
CA LEU A 93 -0.37 14.71 5.21
C LEU A 93 -1.60 15.16 4.43
N PHE A 94 -2.06 14.35 3.48
CA PHE A 94 -3.27 14.62 2.70
C PHE A 94 -4.51 14.63 3.61
N GLU A 95 -4.63 13.63 4.49
CA GLU A 95 -5.71 13.57 5.50
C GLU A 95 -5.68 14.76 6.48
N GLN A 96 -4.50 15.32 6.75
CA GLN A 96 -4.32 16.53 7.56
C GLN A 96 -4.60 17.84 6.79
N GLY A 97 -5.04 17.77 5.54
CA GLY A 97 -5.31 18.94 4.70
C GLY A 97 -4.05 19.65 4.17
N LYS A 98 -2.86 19.04 4.32
CA LYS A 98 -1.58 19.57 3.83
C LYS A 98 -1.29 19.06 2.42
N ALA A 99 -2.22 19.30 1.50
CA ALA A 99 -2.23 18.65 0.18
C ALA A 99 -0.95 18.90 -0.64
N GLN A 100 -0.45 20.13 -0.66
CA GLN A 100 0.83 20.45 -1.34
C GLN A 100 2.02 19.68 -0.72
N LEU A 101 2.12 19.60 0.60
CA LEU A 101 3.21 18.85 1.23
C LEU A 101 3.07 17.35 1.00
N SER A 102 1.83 16.85 0.93
CA SER A 102 1.53 15.48 0.53
C SER A 102 2.00 15.20 -0.90
N GLU A 103 1.66 16.06 -1.86
CA GLU A 103 2.01 15.91 -3.28
C GLU A 103 3.53 15.73 -3.45
N ASP A 104 4.30 16.61 -2.81
CA ASP A 104 5.76 16.58 -2.83
C ASP A 104 6.32 15.31 -2.19
N THR A 105 5.69 14.85 -1.12
CA THR A 105 6.14 13.69 -0.36
C THR A 105 5.85 12.39 -1.11
N VAL A 106 4.66 12.26 -1.69
CA VAL A 106 4.26 11.12 -2.54
C VAL A 106 5.13 11.08 -3.79
N SER A 107 5.30 12.19 -4.50
CA SER A 107 6.14 12.26 -5.69
C SER A 107 7.59 11.83 -5.40
N LYS A 108 8.14 12.24 -4.25
CA LYS A 108 9.46 11.76 -3.80
C LYS A 108 9.44 10.26 -3.53
N GLY A 109 8.36 9.72 -2.93
CA GLY A 109 8.17 8.29 -2.71
C GLY A 109 8.26 7.49 -4.01
N GLU A 110 7.52 7.90 -5.04
CA GLU A 110 7.55 7.22 -6.34
C GLU A 110 8.94 7.30 -7.00
N LYS A 111 9.64 8.42 -6.87
CA LYS A 111 11.03 8.54 -7.36
C LYS A 111 11.97 7.56 -6.65
N TYR A 112 11.80 7.31 -5.36
CA TYR A 112 12.57 6.27 -4.67
C TYR A 112 12.24 4.87 -5.19
N LEU A 113 10.99 4.58 -5.55
CA LEU A 113 10.63 3.30 -6.14
C LEU A 113 11.31 3.10 -7.51
N VAL A 114 11.40 4.16 -8.32
CA VAL A 114 12.18 4.16 -9.56
C VAL A 114 13.67 3.92 -9.29
N GLN A 115 14.24 4.53 -8.25
CA GLN A 115 15.64 4.28 -7.86
C GLN A 115 15.86 2.83 -7.37
N ALA A 116 14.87 2.24 -6.68
CA ALA A 116 14.90 0.84 -6.27
C ALA A 116 14.95 -0.09 -7.49
N LEU A 117 14.10 0.16 -8.49
CA LEU A 117 14.10 -0.53 -9.77
C LEU A 117 15.46 -0.39 -10.48
N GLY A 118 16.01 0.82 -10.59
CA GLY A 118 17.32 1.04 -11.21
C GLY A 118 18.45 0.31 -10.49
N SER A 119 18.40 0.27 -9.16
CA SER A 119 19.35 -0.49 -8.35
C SER A 119 19.20 -2.00 -8.62
N ALA A 120 17.97 -2.53 -8.68
CA ALA A 120 17.71 -3.94 -9.01
C ALA A 120 18.19 -4.30 -10.43
N GLN A 121 17.94 -3.44 -11.41
CA GLN A 121 18.44 -3.59 -12.79
C GLN A 121 19.98 -3.62 -12.85
N SER A 122 20.66 -2.82 -12.03
CA SER A 122 22.12 -2.83 -11.99
C SER A 122 22.72 -4.19 -11.56
N LEU A 123 22.02 -5.01 -10.77
CA LEU A 123 22.44 -6.39 -10.48
C LEU A 123 22.44 -7.21 -11.77
N LYS A 124 21.33 -7.19 -12.51
CA LYS A 124 21.15 -7.90 -13.78
C LYS A 124 22.22 -7.49 -14.78
N ASN A 125 22.48 -6.19 -14.89
CA ASN A 125 23.52 -5.64 -15.78
C ASN A 125 24.94 -6.04 -15.35
N SER A 126 25.16 -6.30 -14.06
CA SER A 126 26.44 -6.78 -13.51
C SER A 126 26.57 -8.32 -13.58
N GLY A 127 25.66 -9.00 -14.28
CA GLY A 127 25.64 -10.46 -14.40
C GLY A 127 25.21 -11.19 -13.12
N LYS A 128 24.67 -10.47 -12.14
CA LYS A 128 24.14 -11.03 -10.89
C LYS A 128 22.63 -11.21 -11.01
N GLU A 129 22.12 -12.28 -10.44
CA GLU A 129 20.68 -12.48 -10.33
C GLU A 129 20.08 -11.53 -9.28
N ILE A 130 18.83 -11.11 -9.53
CA ILE A 130 18.07 -10.33 -8.57
C ILE A 130 17.51 -11.31 -7.53
N PRO A 131 17.78 -11.12 -6.23
CA PRO A 131 17.23 -12.01 -5.21
C PRO A 131 15.71 -12.06 -5.26
N GLY A 132 15.11 -13.25 -5.22
CA GLY A 132 13.66 -13.42 -5.34
C GLY A 132 12.86 -12.65 -4.28
N TYR A 133 13.38 -12.56 -3.05
CA TYR A 133 12.75 -11.76 -1.98
C TYR A 133 12.70 -10.27 -2.30
N LEU A 134 13.70 -9.74 -3.03
CA LEU A 134 13.77 -8.33 -3.40
C LEU A 134 12.75 -8.04 -4.50
N LEU A 135 12.65 -8.92 -5.49
CA LEU A 135 11.67 -8.81 -6.57
C LEU A 135 10.23 -8.91 -6.05
N ASP A 136 9.96 -9.85 -5.13
CA ASP A 136 8.67 -9.98 -4.46
C ASP A 136 8.32 -8.70 -3.68
N ARG A 137 9.26 -8.20 -2.88
CA ARG A 137 9.05 -6.97 -2.10
C ARG A 137 8.80 -5.75 -2.99
N LEU A 138 9.59 -5.57 -4.05
CA LEU A 138 9.42 -4.48 -5.00
C LEU A 138 8.06 -4.54 -5.71
N THR A 139 7.63 -5.75 -6.11
CA THR A 139 6.32 -5.98 -6.73
C THR A 139 5.18 -5.63 -5.76
N LYS A 140 5.24 -6.12 -4.51
CA LYS A 140 4.20 -5.87 -3.50
C LYS A 140 4.13 -4.40 -3.09
N SER A 141 5.29 -3.77 -2.91
CA SER A 141 5.40 -2.33 -2.64
C SER A 141 4.75 -1.53 -3.77
N ALA A 142 5.11 -1.78 -5.03
CA ALA A 142 4.54 -1.08 -6.18
C ALA A 142 3.00 -1.26 -6.28
N ALA A 143 2.50 -2.48 -6.03
CA ALA A 143 1.07 -2.74 -6.00
C ALA A 143 0.35 -1.97 -4.86
N LYS A 144 0.96 -1.90 -3.67
CA LYS A 144 0.40 -1.11 -2.56
C LYS A 144 0.45 0.40 -2.84
N HIS A 145 1.52 0.87 -3.48
CA HIS A 145 1.60 2.24 -3.97
C HIS A 145 0.46 2.56 -4.93
N GLU A 146 0.12 1.64 -5.82
CA GLU A 146 -0.95 1.84 -6.81
C GLU A 146 -2.32 1.94 -6.13
N GLU A 147 -2.59 1.07 -5.16
CA GLU A 147 -3.82 1.11 -4.35
C GLU A 147 -3.99 2.48 -3.68
N ILE A 148 -2.97 2.94 -2.95
CA ILE A 148 -3.05 4.19 -2.18
C ILE A 148 -3.10 5.41 -3.10
N LEU A 149 -2.33 5.43 -4.20
CA LEU A 149 -2.40 6.53 -5.17
C LEU A 149 -3.78 6.62 -5.82
N LYS A 150 -4.41 5.49 -6.15
CA LYS A 150 -5.80 5.49 -6.66
C LYS A 150 -6.77 6.07 -5.63
N GLU A 151 -6.59 5.74 -4.35
CA GLU A 151 -7.40 6.34 -3.28
C GLU A 151 -7.17 7.86 -3.15
N LEU A 152 -5.92 8.32 -3.22
CA LEU A 152 -5.58 9.74 -3.18
C LEU A 152 -6.16 10.50 -4.37
N VAL A 153 -6.03 9.94 -5.58
CA VAL A 153 -6.63 10.49 -6.81
C VAL A 153 -8.14 10.59 -6.69
N ALA A 154 -8.81 9.57 -6.12
CA ALA A 154 -10.27 9.59 -5.95
C ALA A 154 -10.75 10.68 -4.97
N LYS A 155 -9.91 11.08 -4.01
CA LYS A 155 -10.24 12.08 -2.98
C LYS A 155 -9.75 13.49 -3.33
N ALA A 156 -8.75 13.62 -4.19
CA ALA A 156 -8.13 14.89 -4.54
C ALA A 156 -8.95 15.68 -5.58
N THR A 157 -8.73 16.99 -5.63
CA THR A 157 -9.40 17.89 -6.58
C THR A 157 -8.41 18.90 -7.16
N GLY A 158 -8.74 19.48 -8.32
CA GLY A 158 -7.96 20.58 -8.91
C GLY A 158 -6.50 20.21 -9.18
N LYS A 159 -5.57 21.02 -8.66
CA LYS A 159 -4.12 20.84 -8.86
C LYS A 159 -3.60 19.55 -8.20
N ASP A 160 -4.05 19.25 -6.99
CA ASP A 160 -3.58 18.08 -6.24
C ASP A 160 -3.92 16.77 -6.97
N LEU A 161 -5.09 16.73 -7.63
CA LEU A 161 -5.51 15.61 -8.47
C LEU A 161 -4.52 15.37 -9.62
N ALA A 162 -4.13 16.42 -10.34
CA ALA A 162 -3.17 16.30 -11.45
C ALA A 162 -1.82 15.76 -10.97
N SER A 163 -1.35 16.24 -9.82
CA SER A 163 -0.07 15.82 -9.22
C SER A 163 -0.05 14.34 -8.81
N PHE A 164 -1.14 13.85 -8.21
CA PHE A 164 -1.26 12.42 -7.90
C PHE A 164 -1.46 11.55 -9.15
N GLN A 165 -2.13 12.07 -10.18
CA GLN A 165 -2.23 11.37 -11.48
C GLN A 165 -0.87 11.22 -12.15
N GLU A 166 -0.02 12.26 -12.13
CA GLU A 166 1.35 12.18 -12.64
C GLU A 166 2.17 11.11 -11.89
N SER A 167 2.05 11.07 -10.56
CA SER A 167 2.68 10.06 -9.72
C SER A 167 2.18 8.65 -10.04
N LEU A 168 0.88 8.49 -10.30
CA LEU A 168 0.27 7.22 -10.70
C LEU A 168 0.74 6.76 -12.09
N ILE A 169 0.88 7.66 -13.05
CA ILE A 169 1.42 7.36 -14.38
C ILE A 169 2.87 6.89 -14.28
N LEU A 170 3.69 7.59 -13.49
CA LEU A 170 5.07 7.19 -13.22
C LEU A 170 5.13 5.79 -12.59
N LEU A 171 4.27 5.52 -11.63
CA LEU A 171 4.18 4.22 -10.98
C LEU A 171 3.76 3.11 -11.95
N GLN A 172 2.75 3.34 -12.80
CA GLN A 172 2.29 2.35 -13.79
C GLN A 172 3.41 1.96 -14.75
N LYS A 173 4.21 2.94 -15.20
CA LYS A 173 5.42 2.66 -15.98
C LYS A 173 6.41 1.81 -15.18
N THR A 174 6.66 2.18 -13.92
CA THR A 174 7.57 1.46 -13.03
C THR A 174 7.12 0.01 -12.80
N ILE A 175 5.81 -0.23 -12.62
CA ILE A 175 5.23 -1.58 -12.49
C ILE A 175 5.47 -2.41 -13.75
N ALA A 176 5.29 -1.83 -14.93
CA ALA A 176 5.58 -2.50 -16.19
C ALA A 176 7.07 -2.88 -16.31
N ASP A 177 7.97 -1.98 -15.93
CA ASP A 177 9.41 -2.24 -15.94
C ASP A 177 9.81 -3.32 -14.91
N ILE A 178 9.17 -3.36 -13.73
CA ILE A 178 9.36 -4.42 -12.73
C ILE A 178 8.89 -5.77 -13.28
N ALA A 179 7.78 -5.82 -14.01
CA ALA A 179 7.29 -7.04 -14.62
C ALA A 179 8.31 -7.62 -15.63
N GLY A 180 9.05 -6.77 -16.34
CA GLY A 180 10.14 -7.16 -17.25
C GLY A 180 11.42 -7.65 -16.57
N LEU A 181 11.49 -7.60 -15.23
CA LEU A 181 12.60 -8.18 -14.47
C LEU A 181 12.42 -9.67 -14.17
N LYS A 182 11.17 -10.16 -14.18
CA LYS A 182 10.82 -11.58 -14.04
C LYS A 182 11.25 -12.35 -15.30
#